data_AF-A0A535IRP2-F1
#
_entry.id   AF-A0A535IRP2-F1
#
_cell.length_a   1.000
_cell.length_b   1.000
_cell.length_c   1.000
_cell.angle_alpha   90.00
_cell.angle_beta   90.00
_cell.angle_gamma   90.00
#
_symmetry.space_group_name_H-M   'P 1'
#
loop_
_entity.id
_entity.type
_entity.pdbx_description
1 polymer ?
#
loop_
_entity_poly.entity_id
_entity_poly.type
_entity_poly.pdbx_seq_one_letter_code
_entity_poly.pdbx_strand_id
1 'polypeptide(L)'
;MCGARSSITKLQERIDAGEVDPLCPACGGFLKAATILFGQRVPEAELTRAKELASACDLFLVVGSSLKVMPAAMLPRLALSRNVPLIIINLQPTSLDSSADVAIAEKAGLALPKLVEIL
;
A
#
# COMPACT_ATOMS: atom_id res chain seq x y z
N MET A 1 13.09 6.96 20.59
CA MET A 1 12.33 8.09 19.96
C MET A 1 11.26 8.53 20.95
N CYS A 2 11.02 9.83 21.08
CA CYS A 2 10.05 10.39 22.05
C CYS A 2 8.58 10.19 21.67
N GLY A 3 8.29 9.65 20.48
CA GLY A 3 6.92 9.38 20.02
C GLY A 3 6.14 10.60 19.52
N ALA A 4 6.72 11.81 19.58
CA ALA A 4 6.09 13.01 19.07
C ALA A 4 5.76 12.88 17.56
N ARG A 5 4.56 13.32 17.17
CA ARG A 5 4.08 13.30 15.78
C ARG A 5 3.87 14.71 15.25
N SER A 6 4.14 14.88 13.97
CA SER A 6 3.94 16.11 13.20
C SER A 6 3.30 15.77 11.86
N SER A 7 2.58 16.72 11.27
CA SER A 7 2.17 16.62 9.87
C SER A 7 3.38 16.66 8.95
N ILE A 8 3.31 15.97 7.81
CA ILE A 8 4.35 16.04 6.78
C ILE A 8 4.49 17.45 6.20
N THR A 9 3.40 18.21 6.06
CA THR A 9 3.41 19.58 5.52
C THR A 9 4.31 20.52 6.33
N LYS A 10 4.14 20.55 7.67
CA LYS A 10 5.02 21.33 8.56
C LYS A 10 6.49 20.93 8.49
N LEU A 11 6.75 19.64 8.24
CA LEU A 11 8.13 19.17 8.06
C LEU A 11 8.69 19.64 6.71
N GLN A 12 7.87 19.59 5.66
CA GLN A 12 8.23 20.07 4.34
C GLN A 12 8.55 21.56 4.34
N GLU A 13 7.74 22.40 4.99
CA GLU A 13 7.99 23.85 5.11
C GLU A 13 9.37 24.16 5.72
N ARG A 14 9.82 23.37 6.71
CA ARG A 14 11.15 23.52 7.33
C ARG A 14 12.27 23.11 6.37
N ILE A 15 12.07 22.01 5.64
CA ILE A 15 13.03 21.54 4.63
C ILE A 15 13.16 22.57 3.50
N ASP A 16 12.04 23.10 3.01
CA ASP A 16 12.00 24.12 1.95
C ASP A 16 12.65 25.44 2.42
N ALA A 17 12.58 25.73 3.72
CA ALA A 17 13.30 26.85 4.35
C ALA A 17 14.81 26.61 4.56
N GLY A 18 15.33 25.44 4.15
CA GLY A 18 16.75 25.11 4.17
C GLY A 18 17.21 24.24 5.34
N GLU A 19 16.30 23.75 6.19
CA GLU A 19 16.65 22.82 7.28
C GLU A 19 16.79 21.39 6.73
N VAL A 20 18.03 20.95 6.49
CA VAL A 20 18.32 19.66 5.84
C VAL A 20 17.87 18.43 6.65
N ASP A 21 18.13 18.44 7.97
CA ASP A 21 17.79 17.34 8.88
C ASP A 21 16.96 17.83 10.08
N PRO A 22 15.65 18.06 9.90
CA PRO A 22 14.85 18.69 10.93
C PRO A 22 14.78 17.87 12.22
N LEU A 23 15.19 18.48 13.32
CA LEU A 23 15.15 17.86 14.64
C LEU A 23 13.77 18.01 15.28
N CYS A 24 13.46 17.08 16.17
CA CYS A 24 12.27 17.09 17.01
C CYS A 24 12.39 18.22 18.04
N PRO A 25 11.47 19.19 18.07
CA PRO A 25 11.54 20.30 19.02
C PRO A 25 11.34 19.86 20.48
N ALA A 26 10.72 18.69 20.72
CA ALA A 26 10.46 18.18 22.05
C ALA A 26 11.64 17.40 22.66
N CYS A 27 12.50 16.77 21.85
CA CYS A 27 13.57 15.90 22.37
C CYS A 27 14.92 16.02 21.65
N GLY A 28 15.05 16.88 20.65
CA GLY A 28 16.27 17.07 19.86
C GLY A 28 16.67 15.90 18.95
N GLY A 29 15.88 14.83 18.88
CA GLY A 29 16.16 13.66 18.02
C GLY A 29 15.70 13.87 16.58
N PHE A 30 16.19 13.06 15.64
CA PHE A 30 15.78 13.14 14.24
C PHE A 30 14.29 12.87 14.04
N LEU A 31 13.66 13.68 13.18
CA LEU A 31 12.34 13.39 12.66
C LEU A 31 12.46 12.36 11.53
N LYS A 32 11.60 11.34 11.57
CA LYS A 32 11.49 10.32 10.53
C LYS A 32 10.07 10.35 9.98
N ALA A 33 9.92 10.26 8.66
CA ALA A 33 8.63 10.01 8.05
C ALA A 33 7.98 8.75 8.66
N ALA A 34 6.67 8.82 8.91
CA ALA A 34 5.87 7.72 9.44
C ALA A 34 5.61 6.63 8.38
N THR A 35 6.66 6.23 7.66
CA THR A 35 6.64 5.19 6.64
C THR A 35 7.36 3.94 7.15
N ILE A 36 7.01 2.79 6.57
CA ILE A 36 7.66 1.51 6.84
C ILE A 36 8.75 1.34 5.78
N LEU A 37 10.02 1.34 6.20
CA LEU A 37 11.16 1.06 5.32
C LEU A 37 11.40 -0.46 5.24
N PHE A 38 12.14 -0.90 4.22
CA PHE A 38 12.55 -2.30 4.14
C PHE A 38 13.30 -2.74 5.40
N GLY A 39 13.02 -3.96 5.86
CA GLY A 39 13.54 -4.51 7.11
C GLY A 39 12.77 -4.06 8.36
N GLN A 40 11.85 -3.09 8.26
CA GLN A 40 11.00 -2.71 9.38
C GLN A 40 9.75 -3.60 9.45
N ARG A 41 9.28 -3.84 10.68
CA ARG A 41 8.03 -4.55 10.91
C ARG A 41 6.85 -3.67 10.50
N VAL A 42 5.90 -4.28 9.79
CA VAL A 42 4.59 -3.68 9.57
C VAL A 42 3.83 -3.68 10.89
N PRO A 43 3.14 -2.59 11.26
CA PRO A 43 2.25 -2.56 12.42
C PRO A 43 1.25 -3.73 12.42
N GLU A 44 1.19 -4.47 13.53
CA GLU A 44 0.44 -5.72 13.60
C GLU A 44 -1.08 -5.51 13.52
N ALA A 45 -1.60 -4.44 14.12
CA ALA A 45 -3.03 -4.14 14.10
C ALA A 45 -3.53 -3.88 12.67
N GLU A 46 -2.77 -3.11 11.89
CA GLU A 46 -3.06 -2.74 10.52
C GLU A 46 -2.94 -3.95 9.59
N LEU A 47 -1.93 -4.81 9.81
CA LEU A 47 -1.80 -6.05 9.05
C LEU A 47 -2.94 -7.03 9.35
N THR A 48 -3.32 -7.19 10.61
CA THR A 48 -4.46 -8.04 11.02
C THR A 48 -5.75 -7.54 10.39
N ARG A 49 -6.04 -6.24 10.49
CA ARG A 49 -7.21 -5.63 9.85
C ARG A 49 -7.22 -5.86 8.34
N ALA A 50 -6.08 -5.72 7.66
CA ALA A 50 -5.99 -5.97 6.23
C ALA A 50 -6.27 -7.44 5.86
N LYS A 51 -5.79 -8.39 6.68
CA LYS A 51 -6.07 -9.82 6.50
C LYS A 51 -7.55 -10.15 6.69
N GLU A 52 -8.19 -9.57 7.71
CA GLU A 52 -9.63 -9.74 7.97
C GLU A 52 -10.46 -9.25 6.78
N LEU A 53 -10.18 -8.04 6.27
CA LEU A 53 -10.86 -7.49 5.10
C LEU A 53 -10.63 -8.35 3.85
N ALA A 54 -9.38 -8.77 3.60
CA ALA A 54 -9.06 -9.66 2.48
C ALA A 54 -9.76 -11.02 2.58
N SER A 55 -9.95 -11.52 3.81
CA SER A 55 -10.62 -12.79 4.06
C SER A 55 -12.14 -12.67 4.08
N ALA A 56 -12.71 -11.48 4.12
CA ALA A 56 -14.15 -11.24 4.17
C ALA A 56 -14.72 -10.67 2.87
N CYS A 57 -13.88 -10.20 1.95
CA CYS A 57 -14.34 -9.62 0.70
C CYS A 57 -15.02 -10.65 -0.22
N ASP A 58 -15.80 -10.11 -1.16
CA ASP A 58 -16.49 -10.79 -2.26
C ASP A 58 -15.84 -10.51 -3.63
N LEU A 59 -14.88 -9.58 -3.67
CA LEU A 59 -14.00 -9.28 -4.80
C LEU A 59 -12.66 -8.76 -4.25
N PHE A 60 -11.54 -9.15 -4.86
CA PHE A 60 -10.23 -8.56 -4.57
C PHE A 60 -9.67 -7.89 -5.82
N LEU A 61 -9.38 -6.59 -5.74
CA LEU A 61 -8.82 -5.80 -6.84
C LEU A 61 -7.39 -5.37 -6.53
N VAL A 62 -6.43 -5.82 -7.33
CA VAL A 62 -5.03 -5.37 -7.28
C VAL A 62 -4.82 -4.30 -8.35
N VAL A 63 -4.30 -3.14 -7.94
CA VAL A 63 -4.03 -2.02 -8.85
C VAL A 63 -2.58 -1.56 -8.71
N GLY A 64 -1.82 -1.58 -9.80
CA GLY A 64 -0.48 -0.98 -9.86
C GLY A 64 0.54 -1.64 -8.92
N SER A 65 0.38 -2.93 -8.61
CA SER A 65 1.30 -3.68 -7.75
C SER A 65 1.88 -4.87 -8.49
N SER A 66 3.20 -5.06 -8.39
CA SER A 66 3.88 -6.25 -8.90
C SER A 66 3.69 -7.49 -8.02
N LEU A 67 3.09 -7.32 -6.83
CA LEU A 67 2.87 -8.39 -5.85
C LEU A 67 4.17 -9.10 -5.43
N LYS A 68 5.25 -8.34 -5.23
CA LYS A 68 6.57 -8.86 -4.79
C LYS A 68 6.91 -8.55 -3.33
N VAL A 69 6.28 -7.52 -2.74
CA VAL A 69 6.65 -7.04 -1.41
C VAL A 69 5.77 -7.69 -0.33
N MET A 70 6.41 -8.46 0.53
CA MET A 70 5.77 -9.09 1.69
C MET A 70 5.71 -8.12 2.87
N PRO A 71 4.67 -8.20 3.73
CA PRO A 71 3.58 -9.17 3.70
C PRO A 71 2.40 -8.80 2.78
N ALA A 72 2.36 -7.60 2.21
CA ALA A 72 1.20 -7.12 1.45
C ALA A 72 0.83 -8.03 0.26
N ALA A 73 1.81 -8.57 -0.45
CA ALA A 73 1.61 -9.48 -1.58
C ALA A 73 0.90 -10.80 -1.21
N MET A 74 0.77 -11.14 0.09
CA MET A 74 0.02 -12.33 0.52
C MET A 74 -1.51 -12.10 0.52
N LEU A 75 -1.97 -10.86 0.61
CA LEU A 75 -3.39 -10.54 0.83
C LEU A 75 -4.31 -11.09 -0.26
N PRO A 76 -4.01 -10.98 -1.57
CA PRO A 76 -4.89 -11.53 -2.61
C PRO A 76 -5.04 -13.05 -2.51
N ARG A 77 -4.04 -13.75 -1.97
CA ARG A 77 -4.11 -15.21 -1.79
C ARG A 77 -5.15 -15.63 -0.73
N LEU A 78 -5.43 -14.77 0.25
CA LEU A 78 -6.48 -15.01 1.25
C LEU A 78 -7.87 -14.96 0.63
N ALA A 79 -8.07 -14.10 -0.36
CA ALA A 79 -9.30 -14.05 -1.14
C ALA A 79 -9.42 -15.29 -2.05
N LEU A 80 -8.36 -15.62 -2.79
CA LEU A 80 -8.30 -16.81 -3.65
C LEU A 80 -8.58 -18.11 -2.88
N SER A 81 -8.08 -18.27 -1.65
CA SER A 81 -8.35 -19.48 -0.85
C SER A 81 -9.82 -19.65 -0.47
N ARG A 82 -10.66 -18.63 -0.70
CA ARG A 82 -12.11 -18.66 -0.51
C ARG A 82 -12.88 -18.65 -1.84
N ASN A 83 -12.19 -18.84 -2.98
CA ASN A 83 -12.74 -18.71 -4.33
C ASN A 83 -13.38 -17.34 -4.60
N VAL A 84 -12.85 -16.29 -3.97
CA VAL A 84 -13.27 -14.91 -4.24
C VAL A 84 -12.62 -14.45 -5.55
N PRO A 85 -13.36 -13.83 -6.47
CA PRO A 85 -12.82 -13.29 -7.71
C PRO A 85 -11.64 -12.33 -7.47
N LEU A 86 -10.59 -12.50 -8.26
CA LEU A 86 -9.39 -11.67 -8.26
C LEU A 86 -9.25 -10.95 -9.60
N ILE A 87 -9.20 -9.62 -9.55
CA ILE A 87 -8.90 -8.77 -10.69
C ILE A 87 -7.53 -8.11 -10.46
N ILE A 88 -6.68 -8.12 -11.48
CA ILE A 88 -5.37 -7.48 -11.45
C ILE A 88 -5.28 -6.46 -12.59
N ILE A 89 -4.98 -5.21 -12.25
CA ILE A 89 -4.69 -4.13 -13.19
C ILE A 89 -3.24 -3.71 -12.97
N ASN A 90 -2.36 -4.12 -13.87
CA ASN A 90 -0.95 -3.79 -13.77
C ASN A 90 -0.28 -3.79 -15.15
N LEU A 91 0.68 -2.88 -15.36
CA LEU A 91 1.41 -2.79 -16.64
C LEU A 91 2.34 -3.99 -16.88
N GLN A 92 2.86 -4.57 -15.80
CA GLN A 92 3.80 -5.67 -15.84
C GLN A 92 3.17 -6.94 -15.27
N PRO A 93 3.58 -8.13 -15.74
CA PRO A 93 3.09 -9.38 -15.19
C PRO A 93 3.34 -9.51 -13.68
N THR A 94 2.41 -10.15 -12.99
CA THR A 94 2.50 -10.47 -11.56
C THR A 94 2.60 -11.98 -11.32
N SER A 95 2.99 -12.35 -10.10
CA SER A 95 3.04 -13.76 -9.70
C SER A 95 1.67 -14.43 -9.56
N LEU A 96 0.57 -13.67 -9.66
CA LEU A 96 -0.80 -14.16 -9.51
C LEU A 96 -1.63 -14.06 -10.79
N ASP A 97 -1.07 -13.64 -11.92
CA ASP A 97 -1.85 -13.44 -13.16
C ASP A 97 -2.56 -14.73 -13.61
N SER A 98 -1.92 -15.89 -13.46
CA SER A 98 -2.52 -17.18 -13.81
C SER A 98 -3.63 -17.64 -12.87
N SER A 99 -3.74 -17.01 -11.68
CA SER A 99 -4.79 -17.27 -10.70
C SER A 99 -5.87 -16.18 -10.68
N ALA A 100 -5.69 -15.10 -11.44
CA ALA A 100 -6.65 -14.01 -11.54
C ALA A 100 -7.75 -14.37 -12.55
N ASP A 101 -9.00 -14.05 -12.20
CA ASP A 101 -10.14 -14.17 -13.11
C ASP A 101 -10.01 -13.18 -14.26
N VAL A 102 -9.46 -11.99 -13.99
CA VAL A 102 -9.19 -10.95 -14.99
C VAL A 102 -7.84 -10.30 -14.72
N ALA A 103 -6.97 -10.30 -15.73
CA ALA A 103 -5.72 -9.56 -15.72
C ALA A 103 -5.72 -8.51 -16.85
N ILE A 104 -5.59 -7.23 -16.49
CA ILE A 104 -5.62 -6.08 -17.40
C ILE A 104 -4.23 -5.46 -17.46
N ALA A 105 -3.58 -5.59 -18.61
CA ALA A 105 -2.27 -5.00 -18.90
C ALA A 105 -2.41 -3.54 -19.37
N GLU A 106 -2.77 -2.62 -18.47
CA GLU A 106 -2.99 -1.20 -18.78
C GLU A 106 -2.64 -0.30 -17.59
N LYS A 107 -2.41 0.99 -17.84
CA LYS A 107 -2.30 2.02 -16.81
C LYS A 107 -3.58 2.08 -16.00
N ALA A 108 -3.46 2.02 -14.68
CA ALA A 108 -4.59 2.14 -13.75
C ALA A 108 -5.45 3.41 -14.01
N GLY A 109 -4.80 4.54 -14.31
CA GLY A 109 -5.48 5.79 -14.63
C GLY A 109 -6.28 5.80 -15.94
N LEU A 110 -6.11 4.79 -16.81
CA LEU A 110 -6.92 4.61 -18.02
C LEU A 110 -7.96 3.49 -17.84
N ALA A 111 -7.59 2.41 -17.14
CA ALA A 111 -8.46 1.25 -16.94
C ALA A 111 -9.59 1.54 -15.93
N LEU A 112 -9.28 2.14 -14.78
CA LEU A 112 -10.27 2.33 -13.72
C LEU A 112 -11.45 3.25 -14.13
N PRO A 113 -11.25 4.41 -14.79
CA PRO A 113 -12.37 5.23 -15.22
C PRO A 113 -13.35 4.48 -16.14
N LYS A 114 -12.82 3.72 -17.11
CA LYS A 114 -13.63 2.89 -18.02
C LYS A 114 -14.42 1.80 -17.29
N LEU A 115 -13.84 1.21 -16.25
CA LEU A 115 -14.54 0.23 -15.42
C LEU A 115 -15.69 0.88 -14.64
N VAL A 116 -15.50 2.11 -14.15
CA VAL A 116 -16.55 2.85 -13.45
C VAL A 116 -17.70 3.24 -14.40
N GLU A 117 -17.41 3.56 -15.65
CA GLU A 117 -18.43 3.93 -16.65
C GLU A 117 -19.41 2.79 -17.00
N ILE A 118 -19.03 1.53 -16.76
CA ILE A 118 -19.83 0.35 -17.12
C ILE A 118 -20.48 -0.36 -15.91
N LEU A 119 -20.30 0.19 -14.70
CA LEU A 119 -20.92 -0.27 -13.45
C LEU A 119 -22.20 0.53 -13.17
#